data_AF-A0A101WMC3-F1
#
_entry.id   AF-A0A101WMC3-F1
#
_cell.length_a   1.000
_cell.length_b   1.000
_cell.length_c   1.000
_cell.angle_alpha   90.00
_cell.angle_beta   90.00
_cell.angle_gamma   90.00
#
_symmetry.space_group_name_H-M   'P 1'
#
loop_
_entity.id
_entity.type
_entity.pdbx_description
1 polymer ?
#
loop_
_entity_poly.entity_id
_entity_poly.type
_entity_poly.pdbx_seq_one_letter_code
_entity_poly.pdbx_strand_id
1 'polypeptide(L)'
;MQDKYIIATADINNERKEFYREGKREGFYLPKHYTSLDIKCLQSDINQNMHLIRHKFRRLEYFYSDAFNFCKFYLPEVICNILGKELKVEIDACGQGNDFIIYTDKIEYPYARDRYNEHFHGNLV
;
A
#
# COMPACT_ATOMS: atom_id res chain seq x y z
N MET A 1 -6.40 6.92 -23.81
CA MET A 1 -5.59 7.05 -22.57
C MET A 1 -6.55 6.96 -21.40
N GLN A 2 -6.30 6.07 -20.43
CA GLN A 2 -7.00 6.15 -19.15
C GLN A 2 -6.53 7.42 -18.45
N ASP A 3 -7.46 8.26 -18.02
CA ASP A 3 -7.14 9.43 -17.22
C ASP A 3 -6.56 8.97 -15.89
N LYS A 4 -5.41 9.54 -15.50
CA LYS A 4 -4.83 9.38 -14.16
C LYS A 4 -4.62 10.74 -13.53
N TYR A 5 -4.77 10.82 -12.21
CA TYR A 5 -4.56 12.05 -11.46
C TYR A 5 -3.67 11.79 -10.23
N ILE A 6 -2.87 12.79 -9.87
CA ILE A 6 -2.00 12.73 -8.69
C ILE A 6 -2.87 12.70 -7.45
N ILE A 7 -2.62 11.74 -6.55
CA ILE A 7 -3.30 11.61 -5.26
C ILE A 7 -2.45 12.00 -4.06
N ALA A 8 -1.13 11.82 -4.17
CA ALA A 8 -0.22 12.22 -3.14
C ALA A 8 1.18 12.53 -3.65
N THR A 9 1.95 13.24 -2.84
CA THR A 9 3.41 13.41 -3.03
C THR A 9 4.14 13.13 -1.72
N ALA A 10 5.35 12.59 -1.80
CA ALA A 10 6.20 12.31 -0.64
C ALA A 10 7.68 12.45 -0.98
N ASP A 11 8.48 12.91 -0.03
CA ASP A 11 9.94 12.92 -0.15
C ASP A 11 10.53 11.65 0.46
N ILE A 12 10.92 10.69 -0.38
CA ILE A 12 11.39 9.36 0.05
C ILE A 12 12.79 9.13 -0.52
N ASN A 13 13.77 8.93 0.36
CA ASN A 13 15.18 8.77 0.01
C ASN A 13 15.73 9.95 -0.82
N ASN A 14 15.42 11.19 -0.40
CA ASN A 14 15.81 12.43 -1.07
C ASN A 14 15.25 12.62 -2.49
N GLU A 15 14.29 11.79 -2.90
CA GLU A 15 13.58 11.94 -4.17
C GLU A 15 12.11 12.26 -3.90
N ARG A 16 11.59 13.28 -4.59
CA ARG A 16 10.16 13.55 -4.59
C ARG A 16 9.45 12.50 -5.44
N LYS A 17 8.55 11.76 -4.81
CA LYS A 17 7.70 10.74 -5.44
C LYS A 17 6.27 11.26 -5.56
N GLU A 18 5.64 10.92 -6.67
CA GLU A 18 4.25 11.22 -6.97
C GLU A 18 3.47 9.92 -7.09
N PHE A 19 2.30 9.89 -6.48
CA PHE A 19 1.40 8.75 -6.46
C PHE A 19 0.15 9.09 -7.23
N TYR A 20 -0.32 8.17 -8.06
CA TYR A 20 -1.38 8.40 -9.03
C TYR A 20 -2.53 7.40 -8.82
N ARG A 21 -3.75 7.82 -9.16
CA ARG A 21 -4.92 6.95 -9.25
C ARG A 21 -5.51 7.00 -10.64
N GLU A 22 -5.92 5.84 -11.16
CA GLU A 22 -6.66 5.73 -12.42
C GLU A 22 -8.12 6.12 -12.24
N GLY A 23 -8.70 6.73 -13.28
CA GLY A 23 -10.12 7.04 -13.36
C GLY A 23 -10.44 8.53 -13.29
N LYS A 24 -11.74 8.83 -13.16
CA LYS A 24 -12.24 10.21 -13.17
C LYS A 24 -11.93 10.90 -11.85
N ARG A 25 -11.26 12.06 -11.92
CA ARG A 25 -11.02 12.92 -10.75
C ARG A 25 -12.36 13.39 -10.17
N GLU A 26 -12.50 13.29 -8.85
CA GLU A 26 -13.65 13.85 -8.13
C GLU A 26 -13.72 15.38 -8.30
N GLY A 27 -14.93 15.95 -8.23
CA GLY A 27 -15.15 17.38 -8.51
C GLY A 27 -14.35 18.32 -7.61
N PHE A 28 -14.07 17.93 -6.36
CA PHE A 28 -13.15 18.61 -5.46
C PHE A 28 -12.14 17.61 -4.91
N TYR A 29 -10.89 17.73 -5.34
CA TYR A 29 -9.82 16.82 -4.94
C TYR A 29 -8.50 17.58 -4.73
N LEU A 30 -7.93 17.46 -3.53
CA LEU A 30 -6.62 18.02 -3.17
C LEU A 30 -5.65 16.88 -2.88
N PRO A 31 -4.54 16.75 -3.63
CA PRO A 31 -3.52 15.75 -3.35
C PRO A 31 -2.93 15.94 -1.94
N LYS A 32 -2.71 14.84 -1.22
CA LYS A 32 -2.06 14.88 0.10
C LYS A 32 -0.54 14.98 -0.06
N HIS A 33 0.12 15.83 0.72
CA HIS A 33 1.57 15.84 0.82
C HIS A 33 2.01 15.13 2.11
N TYR A 34 2.87 14.13 2.00
CA TYR A 34 3.52 13.48 3.13
C TYR A 34 4.83 14.18 3.42
N THR A 35 4.91 14.78 4.61
CA THR A 35 6.10 15.50 5.04
C THR A 35 7.26 14.55 5.31
N SER A 36 8.49 15.07 5.39
CA SER A 36 9.64 14.25 5.78
C SER A 36 9.51 13.64 7.18
N LEU A 37 8.76 14.28 8.08
CA LEU A 37 8.46 13.73 9.41
C LEU A 37 7.50 12.53 9.29
N ASP A 38 6.43 12.67 8.50
CA ASP A 38 5.47 11.59 8.23
C ASP A 38 6.17 10.36 7.67
N ILE A 39 7.07 10.57 6.70
CA ILE A 39 7.85 9.49 6.08
C ILE A 39 8.81 8.83 7.08
N LYS A 40 9.50 9.61 7.93
CA LYS A 40 10.38 9.05 8.96
C LYS A 40 9.61 8.23 10.00
N CYS A 41 8.45 8.71 10.43
CA CYS A 41 7.57 7.97 11.34
C CYS A 41 7.12 6.65 10.72
N LEU A 42 6.64 6.68 9.47
CA LEU A 42 6.24 5.48 8.73
C LEU A 42 7.41 4.48 8.57
N GLN A 43 8.60 4.94 8.20
CA GLN A 43 9.79 4.10 8.10
C GLN A 43 10.14 3.45 9.45
N SER A 44 10.05 4.20 10.55
CA SER A 44 10.26 3.67 11.89
C SER A 44 9.26 2.57 12.23
N ASP A 45 7.97 2.81 11.99
CA ASP A 45 6.90 1.83 12.28
C ASP A 45 7.05 0.56 11.43
N ILE A 46 7.36 0.70 10.14
CA ILE A 46 7.68 -0.41 9.23
C ILE A 46 8.87 -1.21 9.75
N ASN A 47 9.95 -0.53 10.14
CA ASN A 47 11.17 -1.19 10.62
C ASN A 47 10.95 -1.97 11.91
N GLN A 48 10.18 -1.42 12.85
CA GLN A 48 9.82 -2.11 14.09
C GLN A 48 9.02 -3.39 13.82
N ASN A 49 8.15 -3.37 12.81
CA ASN A 49 7.29 -4.50 12.45
C ASN A 49 7.85 -5.39 11.33
N MET A 50 9.06 -5.12 10.82
CA MET A 50 9.63 -5.74 9.62
C MET A 50 9.68 -7.27 9.70
N HIS A 51 10.01 -7.81 10.87
CA HIS A 51 10.05 -9.26 11.10
C HIS A 51 8.67 -9.92 10.92
N LEU A 52 7.61 -9.29 11.45
CA LEU A 52 6.22 -9.75 11.31
C LEU A 52 5.72 -9.60 9.87
N ILE A 53 6.04 -8.47 9.24
CA ILE A 53 5.71 -8.19 7.84
C ILE A 53 6.32 -9.27 6.94
N ARG A 54 7.63 -9.52 7.07
CA ARG A 54 8.33 -10.59 6.33
C ARG A 54 7.72 -11.95 6.58
N HIS A 55 7.38 -12.27 7.82
CA HIS A 55 6.76 -13.55 8.16
C HIS A 55 5.37 -13.73 7.50
N LYS A 56 4.51 -12.70 7.56
CA LYS A 56 3.18 -12.73 6.92
C LYS A 56 3.30 -12.92 5.41
N PHE A 57 4.12 -12.10 4.77
CA PHE A 57 4.40 -12.20 3.35
C PHE A 57 5.03 -13.53 2.94
N ARG A 58 5.88 -14.16 3.75
CA ARG A 58 6.41 -15.51 3.43
C ARG A 58 5.35 -16.61 3.51
N ARG A 59 4.38 -16.46 4.40
CA ARG A 59 3.39 -17.50 4.70
C ARG A 59 2.15 -17.40 3.81
N LEU A 60 1.68 -16.17 3.57
CA LEU A 60 0.44 -15.89 2.86
C LEU A 60 0.67 -15.11 1.57
N GLU A 61 1.88 -14.55 1.37
CA GLU A 61 2.22 -13.70 0.22
C GLU A 61 1.40 -12.40 0.13
N TYR A 62 0.73 -12.04 1.23
CA TYR A 62 -0.01 -10.80 1.39
C TYR A 62 -0.22 -10.43 2.87
N PHE A 63 -0.65 -9.20 3.15
CA PHE A 63 -1.21 -8.84 4.46
C PHE A 63 -2.19 -7.65 4.42
N TYR A 64 -3.10 -7.62 5.39
CA TYR A 64 -4.11 -6.57 5.55
C TYR A 64 -3.58 -5.35 6.29
N SER A 65 -3.93 -4.15 5.79
CA SER A 65 -3.58 -2.88 6.44
C SER A 65 -3.91 -2.89 7.93
N ASP A 66 -5.08 -3.40 8.32
CA ASP A 66 -5.51 -3.47 9.72
C ASP A 66 -4.58 -4.27 10.65
N ALA A 67 -3.70 -5.12 10.11
CA ALA A 67 -2.72 -5.83 10.92
C ALA A 67 -1.67 -4.91 11.54
N PHE A 68 -1.53 -3.67 11.05
CA PHE A 68 -0.55 -2.71 11.54
C PHE A 68 -1.16 -1.31 11.66
N ASN A 69 -0.84 -0.61 12.75
CA ASN A 69 -1.37 0.73 13.00
C ASN A 69 -0.99 1.74 11.89
N PHE A 70 0.25 1.66 11.37
CA PHE A 70 0.71 2.60 10.33
C PHE A 70 -0.14 2.53 9.06
N CYS A 71 -0.72 1.38 8.72
CA CYS A 71 -1.54 1.29 7.51
C CYS A 71 -2.85 2.09 7.58
N LYS A 72 -3.28 2.54 8.76
CA LYS A 72 -4.46 3.40 8.94
C LYS A 72 -4.13 4.88 8.76
N PHE A 73 -2.88 5.26 8.97
CA PHE A 73 -2.45 6.66 9.01
C PHE A 73 -1.83 7.13 7.70
N TYR A 74 -1.34 6.19 6.89
CA TYR A 74 -0.61 6.45 5.65
C TYR A 74 -1.31 5.83 4.44
N LEU A 75 -1.16 6.48 3.29
CA LEU A 75 -1.75 6.05 2.03
C LEU A 75 -1.06 4.74 1.56
N PRO A 76 -1.81 3.70 1.15
CA PRO A 76 -1.25 2.41 0.75
C PRO A 76 -0.16 2.51 -0.31
N GLU A 77 -0.33 3.34 -1.33
CA GLU A 77 0.64 3.52 -2.41
C GLU A 77 2.00 4.04 -1.87
N VAL A 78 1.99 4.88 -0.83
CA VAL A 78 3.20 5.34 -0.14
C VAL A 78 3.82 4.20 0.68
N ILE A 79 3.00 3.46 1.42
CA ILE A 79 3.42 2.32 2.23
C ILE A 79 4.08 1.26 1.35
N CYS A 80 3.42 0.85 0.26
CA CYS A 80 3.89 -0.13 -0.72
C CYS A 80 5.24 0.30 -1.31
N ASN A 81 5.40 1.57 -1.68
CA ASN A 81 6.68 2.06 -2.20
C ASN A 81 7.83 1.92 -1.19
N ILE A 82 7.60 2.29 0.08
CA ILE A 82 8.63 2.18 1.12
C ILE A 82 8.92 0.70 1.41
N LEU A 83 7.89 -0.12 1.62
CA LEU A 83 8.03 -1.54 1.85
C LEU A 83 8.77 -2.24 0.71
N GLY A 84 8.46 -1.91 -0.54
CA GLY A 84 9.09 -2.51 -1.71
C GLY A 84 10.60 -2.25 -1.75
N LYS A 85 11.03 -1.06 -1.33
CA LYS A 85 12.45 -0.73 -1.18
C LYS A 85 13.11 -1.51 -0.04
N GLU A 86 12.46 -1.59 1.12
CA GLU A 86 12.98 -2.31 2.29
C GLU A 86 13.08 -3.83 2.06
N LEU A 87 12.13 -4.38 1.30
CA LEU A 87 12.02 -5.80 1.01
C LEU A 87 12.70 -6.20 -0.31
N LYS A 88 13.06 -5.23 -1.16
CA LYS A 88 13.65 -5.41 -2.49
C LYS A 88 12.78 -6.25 -3.43
N VAL A 89 11.49 -5.96 -3.42
CA VAL A 89 10.45 -6.66 -4.18
C VAL A 89 9.37 -5.65 -4.58
N GLU A 90 8.64 -5.95 -5.65
CA GLU A 90 7.53 -5.10 -6.06
C GLU A 90 6.29 -5.44 -5.21
N ILE A 91 5.59 -4.37 -4.79
CA ILE A 91 4.50 -4.43 -3.81
C ILE A 91 3.41 -3.51 -4.30
N ASP A 92 2.19 -4.02 -4.35
CA ASP A 92 1.01 -3.28 -4.75
C ASP A 92 -0.09 -3.33 -3.69
N ALA A 93 -0.94 -2.32 -3.72
CA ALA A 93 -2.19 -2.30 -3.00
C ALA A 93 -3.32 -2.79 -3.91
N CYS A 94 -4.14 -3.71 -3.41
CA CYS A 94 -5.26 -4.29 -4.16
C CYS A 94 -6.58 -3.98 -3.45
N GLY A 95 -7.40 -3.12 -4.07
CA GLY A 95 -8.73 -2.78 -3.57
C GLY A 95 -9.01 -1.27 -3.61
N GLN A 96 -10.30 -0.93 -3.70
CA GLN A 96 -10.78 0.43 -3.46
C GLN A 96 -11.31 0.51 -2.01
N GLY A 97 -10.64 1.28 -1.15
CA GLY A 97 -11.14 1.62 0.20
C GLY A 97 -11.00 0.54 1.27
N ASN A 98 -10.69 -0.71 0.91
CA ASN A 98 -10.30 -1.77 1.83
C ASN A 98 -8.85 -2.14 1.56
N ASP A 99 -7.93 -1.39 2.14
CA ASP A 99 -6.53 -1.41 1.76
C ASP A 99 -5.86 -2.75 2.14
N PHE A 100 -5.48 -3.54 1.14
CA PHE A 100 -4.73 -4.77 1.30
C PHE A 100 -3.48 -4.74 0.43
N ILE A 101 -2.37 -5.27 0.94
CA ILE A 101 -1.04 -5.15 0.33
C ILE A 101 -0.53 -6.53 -0.08
N ILE A 102 -0.09 -6.66 -1.34
CA ILE A 102 0.37 -7.91 -1.97
C ILE A 102 1.76 -7.79 -2.59
N TYR A 103 2.43 -8.93 -2.80
CA TYR A 103 3.56 -9.02 -3.73
C TYR A 103 3.07 -9.26 -5.15
N THR A 104 3.48 -8.39 -6.06
CA THR A 104 3.12 -8.40 -7.48
C THR A 104 3.73 -9.57 -8.24
N ASP A 105 4.86 -10.10 -7.77
CA ASP A 105 5.65 -11.07 -8.53
C ASP A 105 5.13 -12.51 -8.42
N LYS A 106 4.15 -12.76 -7.54
CA LYS A 106 3.81 -14.12 -7.08
C LYS A 106 2.33 -14.45 -7.02
N ILE A 107 1.46 -13.45 -6.91
CA ILE A 107 0.02 -13.68 -6.76
C ILE A 107 -0.76 -12.91 -7.82
N GLU A 108 -1.59 -13.64 -8.57
CA GLU A 108 -2.61 -13.05 -9.43
C GLU A 108 -3.73 -12.41 -8.58
N TYR A 109 -4.21 -11.23 -9.01
CA TYR A 109 -5.29 -10.49 -8.33
C TYR A 109 -6.53 -11.34 -7.98
N PRO A 110 -7.06 -12.22 -8.86
CA PRO A 110 -8.17 -13.09 -8.50
C PRO A 110 -7.88 -13.97 -7.29
N TYR A 111 -6.67 -14.50 -7.20
CA TYR A 111 -6.25 -15.34 -6.07
C TYR A 111 -6.13 -14.54 -4.78
N ALA A 112 -5.59 -13.32 -4.84
CA ALA A 112 -5.57 -12.40 -3.70
C ALA A 112 -6.99 -12.06 -3.20
N ARG A 113 -7.93 -11.84 -4.11
CA ARG A 113 -9.35 -11.59 -3.81
C ARG A 113 -10.02 -12.80 -3.15
N ASP A 114 -9.81 -14.00 -3.68
CA ASP A 114 -10.42 -15.22 -3.13
C ASP A 114 -9.93 -15.47 -1.69
N ARG A 115 -8.63 -15.29 -1.47
CA ARG A 115 -7.99 -15.37 -0.15
C ARG A 115 -8.50 -14.31 0.84
N TYR A 116 -8.81 -13.10 0.38
CA TYR A 116 -9.48 -12.06 1.17
C TYR A 116 -10.87 -12.55 1.60
N ASN A 117 -11.67 -13.02 0.64
CA ASN A 117 -13.04 -13.44 0.88
C ASN A 117 -13.10 -14.65 1.83
N GLU A 118 -12.17 -15.60 1.70
CA GLU A 118 -12.01 -16.74 2.63
C GLU A 118 -11.69 -16.29 4.06
N HIS A 119 -10.77 -15.34 4.24
CA HIS A 119 -10.26 -14.98 5.56
C HIS A 119 -11.25 -14.12 6.37
N PHE A 120 -12.04 -13.28 5.69
CA PHE A 120 -12.95 -12.32 6.34
C PHE A 120 -14.42 -12.57 6.06
N HIS A 121 -14.77 -13.66 5.38
CA HIS A 121 -16.13 -13.88 4.88
C HIS A 121 -16.63 -12.69 4.07
N GLY A 122 -15.72 -12.07 3.30
CA GLY A 122 -15.93 -10.82 2.60
C GLY A 122 -16.67 -10.97 1.27
N ASN A 123 -17.18 -9.84 0.75
CA ASN A 123 -17.85 -9.74 -0.56
C ASN A 123 -17.00 -8.92 -1.56
N LEU A 124 -15.66 -9.03 -1.53
CA LEU A 124 -14.80 -8.32 -2.46
C LEU A 124 -15.09 -8.85 -3.88
N VAL A 125 -15.62 -7.99 -4.75
CA VAL A 125 -16.02 -8.31 -6.14
C VAL A 125 -14.87 -8.07 -7.09
#